data_AF-A0A934BD89-F1
#
_entry.id   AF-A0A934BD89-F1
#
_cell.length_a   1.000
_cell.length_b   1.000
_cell.length_c   1.000
_cell.angle_alpha   90.00
_cell.angle_beta   90.00
_cell.angle_gamma   90.00
#
_symmetry.space_group_name_H-M   'P 1'
#
loop_
_entity.id
_entity.type
_entity.pdbx_description
1 polymer ?
#
loop_
_entity_poly.entity_id
_entity_poly.type
_entity_poly.pdbx_seq_one_letter_code
_entity_poly.pdbx_strand_id
1 'polypeptide(L)'
;MQEQLQRIIDGLAPCVFLTKKAFHNLSQEEVEFLYQNAQRVWLPNEKITPQDLTRLLTLSQKVDISKLFEAVSILLNKLTLLNFEQRTGANTHHDVTQTKVSPFNLPEPIRCQNSQDNLCSNGKDTKDFAGDILFIQDTNIGKIVVGGTGASYYYADAAVIIDLGGDDYYFNNAGASNKDVPVSICIDFSGNDVYNAANSFAQGTGRFGIGILMDFDGNDKYLGQNFSQGSCLFGIGLLLDNNGDDFYSGHVLNQGVGFFGAGLLSDLKGNDVYFSGQFAQGVGFTKGFGALIDACGNDFYFAGGKYPDFRDPEKSFQSMSQGMGMGIRPEETIVGASGGVGVLIDQKGNDQYHGDYFSQGNGYYFSLGLLHDNEGTDKYYAGRYAQGAGIHSAIGLLEEKSGDDTYECSFGVSQGCGHDTGIGFLVDYSGNDAYRSETSSQGIGLEKGLGVLADFCGDDSYRANDNSEGFSSPSKTEDIIGIGMLIDNQGNRDTFHDTLQENLLLYRANGGLLLNK
;
A
#
# COMPACT_ATOMS: atom_id res chain seq x y z
N MET A 1 -16.11 -27.56 3.27
CA MET A 1 -14.89 -27.30 4.04
C MET A 1 -13.70 -28.15 3.60
N GLN A 2 -13.51 -29.41 4.02
CA GLN A 2 -12.30 -30.21 3.68
C GLN A 2 -11.93 -30.19 2.18
N GLU A 3 -12.90 -30.38 1.29
CA GLU A 3 -12.64 -30.35 -0.17
C GLU A 3 -12.17 -28.96 -0.65
N GLN A 4 -12.72 -27.88 -0.09
CA GLN A 4 -12.30 -26.50 -0.42
C GLN A 4 -10.89 -26.25 0.09
N LEU A 5 -10.59 -26.64 1.32
CA LEU A 5 -9.24 -26.53 1.90
C LEU A 5 -8.22 -27.33 1.08
N GLN A 6 -8.57 -28.54 0.66
CA GLN A 6 -7.70 -29.36 -0.21
C GLN A 6 -7.35 -28.66 -1.53
N ARG A 7 -8.29 -27.91 -2.13
CA ARG A 7 -8.02 -27.16 -3.38
C ARG A 7 -6.96 -26.06 -3.19
N ILE A 8 -6.89 -25.45 -2.01
CA ILE A 8 -5.85 -24.48 -1.65
C ILE A 8 -4.50 -25.20 -1.61
N ILE A 9 -4.44 -26.34 -0.91
CA ILE A 9 -3.22 -27.16 -0.80
C ILE A 9 -2.73 -27.64 -2.18
N ASP A 10 -3.65 -28.03 -3.07
CA ASP A 10 -3.32 -28.43 -4.45
C ASP A 10 -2.69 -27.28 -5.27
N GLY A 11 -2.99 -26.03 -4.91
CA GLY A 11 -2.42 -24.82 -5.51
C GLY A 11 -0.97 -24.54 -5.11
N LEU A 12 -0.50 -25.04 -3.96
CA LEU A 12 0.82 -24.69 -3.42
C LEU A 12 1.97 -25.18 -4.30
N ALA A 13 1.94 -26.44 -4.73
CA ALA A 13 3.03 -27.05 -5.50
C ALA A 13 3.40 -26.29 -6.79
N PRO A 14 2.46 -25.95 -7.70
CA PRO A 14 2.78 -25.13 -8.86
C PRO A 14 3.24 -23.72 -8.50
N CYS A 15 2.69 -23.10 -7.45
CA CYS A 15 3.10 -21.77 -7.00
C CYS A 15 4.55 -21.76 -6.51
N VAL A 16 4.95 -22.74 -5.71
CA VAL A 16 6.34 -22.89 -5.23
C VAL A 16 7.29 -23.12 -6.41
N PHE A 17 6.90 -23.93 -7.39
CA PHE A 17 7.70 -24.16 -8.59
C PHE A 17 7.93 -22.87 -9.38
N LEU A 18 6.87 -22.11 -9.63
CA LEU A 18 6.93 -20.84 -10.36
C LEU A 18 7.73 -19.78 -9.59
N THR A 19 7.57 -19.71 -8.27
CA THR A 19 8.34 -18.82 -7.40
C THR A 19 9.84 -19.11 -7.50
N LYS A 20 10.25 -20.38 -7.43
CA LYS A 20 11.66 -20.77 -7.65
C LYS A 20 12.14 -20.41 -9.06
N LYS A 21 11.28 -20.61 -10.06
CA LYS A 21 11.59 -20.27 -11.45
C LYS A 21 11.77 -18.77 -11.67
N ALA A 22 11.10 -17.91 -10.90
CA ALA A 22 11.28 -16.45 -10.99
C ALA A 22 12.74 -16.03 -10.78
N PHE A 23 13.51 -16.78 -9.98
CA PHE A 23 14.90 -16.47 -9.63
C PHE A 23 15.93 -17.37 -10.35
N HIS A 24 15.53 -18.19 -11.32
CA HIS A 24 16.43 -19.21 -11.93
C HIS A 24 17.65 -18.66 -12.67
N ASN A 25 17.62 -17.38 -13.09
CA ASN A 25 18.72 -16.71 -13.77
C ASN A 25 19.79 -16.16 -12.81
N LEU A 26 19.59 -16.33 -11.51
CA LEU A 26 20.51 -15.89 -10.47
C LEU A 26 21.22 -17.10 -9.88
N SER A 27 22.51 -16.94 -9.57
CA SER A 27 23.23 -17.91 -8.75
C SER A 27 22.75 -17.85 -7.30
N GLN A 28 23.04 -18.88 -6.51
CA GLN A 28 22.70 -18.90 -5.09
C GLN A 28 23.33 -17.72 -4.31
N GLU A 29 24.57 -17.35 -4.65
CA GLU A 29 25.26 -16.20 -4.05
C GLU A 29 24.61 -14.86 -4.45
N GLU A 30 24.11 -14.76 -5.68
CA GLU A 30 23.40 -13.56 -6.15
C GLU A 30 22.05 -13.40 -5.45
N VAL A 31 21.30 -14.50 -5.27
CA VAL A 31 20.04 -14.49 -4.50
C VAL A 31 20.30 -14.10 -3.04
N GLU A 32 21.33 -14.67 -2.41
CA GLU A 32 21.70 -14.33 -1.04
C GLU A 32 22.09 -12.86 -0.89
N PHE A 33 22.86 -12.33 -1.84
CA PHE A 33 23.21 -10.91 -1.88
C PHE A 33 21.95 -10.02 -1.94
N LEU A 34 20.99 -10.34 -2.82
CA LEU A 34 19.73 -9.60 -2.92
C LEU A 34 18.93 -9.69 -1.62
N TYR A 35 18.80 -10.89 -1.05
CA TYR A 35 18.02 -11.12 0.17
C TYR A 35 18.54 -10.34 1.38
N GLN A 36 19.86 -10.14 1.47
CA GLN A 36 20.51 -9.38 2.53
C GLN A 36 20.49 -7.86 2.31
N ASN A 37 20.56 -7.40 1.05
CA ASN A 37 20.81 -5.99 0.75
C ASN A 37 19.61 -5.23 0.18
N ALA A 38 18.64 -5.90 -0.43
CA ALA A 38 17.54 -5.22 -1.13
C ALA A 38 16.67 -4.37 -0.19
N GLN A 39 16.38 -4.89 1.00
CA GLN A 39 15.57 -4.20 2.01
C GLN A 39 16.22 -2.90 2.53
N ARG A 40 17.54 -2.79 2.43
CA ARG A 40 18.33 -1.70 3.02
C ARG A 40 18.19 -0.39 2.23
N VAL A 41 17.68 -0.44 1.00
CA VAL A 41 17.56 0.73 0.11
C VAL A 41 16.62 1.78 0.68
N TRP A 42 15.51 1.36 1.29
CA TRP A 42 14.44 2.25 1.75
C TRP A 42 14.28 2.28 3.28
N LEU A 43 15.14 1.57 4.01
CA LEU A 43 15.14 1.66 5.47
C LEU A 43 15.80 2.98 5.90
N PRO A 44 15.10 3.86 6.65
CA PRO A 44 15.57 5.24 6.91
C PRO A 44 16.93 5.34 7.61
N ASN A 45 17.28 4.34 8.42
CA ASN A 45 18.51 4.32 9.21
C ASN A 45 19.63 3.48 8.57
N GLU A 46 19.43 3.01 7.35
CA GLU A 46 20.40 2.21 6.62
C GLU A 46 21.00 2.97 5.43
N LYS A 47 22.24 2.64 5.11
CA LYS A 47 22.91 3.16 3.91
C LYS A 47 23.42 2.00 3.07
N ILE A 48 23.12 2.07 1.78
CA ILE A 48 23.66 1.17 0.77
C ILE A 48 24.81 1.87 0.04
N THR A 49 25.89 1.14 -0.23
CA THR A 49 26.99 1.72 -1.01
C THR A 49 26.56 1.87 -2.48
N PRO A 50 27.13 2.82 -3.23
CA PRO A 50 26.81 2.96 -4.65
C PRO A 50 27.14 1.71 -5.48
N GLN A 51 28.18 0.97 -5.08
CA GLN A 51 28.56 -0.30 -5.70
C GLN A 51 27.53 -1.39 -5.43
N ASP A 52 27.06 -1.52 -4.18
CA ASP A 52 26.03 -2.49 -3.81
C ASP A 52 24.68 -2.15 -4.45
N LEU A 53 24.32 -0.86 -4.52
CA LEU A 53 23.11 -0.41 -5.19
C LEU A 53 23.16 -0.74 -6.69
N THR A 54 24.30 -0.48 -7.35
CA THR A 54 24.49 -0.84 -8.76
C THR A 54 24.34 -2.35 -8.97
N ARG A 55 24.97 -3.16 -8.11
CA ARG A 55 24.90 -4.62 -8.16
C ARG A 55 23.47 -5.10 -7.94
N LEU A 56 22.78 -4.57 -6.92
CA LEU A 56 21.38 -4.87 -6.62
C LEU A 56 20.51 -4.59 -7.84
N LEU A 57 20.55 -3.37 -8.39
CA LEU A 57 19.72 -2.99 -9.54
C LEU A 57 20.02 -3.85 -10.77
N THR A 58 21.28 -4.23 -10.99
CA THR A 58 21.68 -5.11 -12.09
C THR A 58 21.13 -6.52 -11.93
N LEU A 59 21.30 -7.12 -10.74
CA LEU A 59 20.80 -8.47 -10.45
C LEU A 59 19.27 -8.53 -10.46
N SER A 60 18.63 -7.47 -9.99
CA SER A 60 17.18 -7.32 -9.97
C SER A 60 16.53 -7.45 -11.34
N GLN A 61 17.24 -7.06 -12.42
CA GLN A 61 16.75 -7.21 -13.79
C GLN A 61 16.69 -8.67 -14.26
N LYS A 62 17.37 -9.60 -13.59
CA LYS A 62 17.36 -11.03 -13.93
C LYS A 62 16.15 -11.77 -13.36
N VAL A 63 15.40 -11.15 -12.45
CA VAL A 63 14.22 -11.75 -11.81
C VAL A 63 13.03 -11.71 -12.78
N ASP A 64 12.44 -12.88 -13.04
CA ASP A 64 11.24 -13.02 -13.87
C ASP A 64 9.98 -12.84 -13.02
N ILE A 65 9.64 -11.57 -12.75
CA ILE A 65 8.48 -11.18 -11.95
C ILE A 65 7.16 -11.72 -12.53
N SER A 66 7.09 -11.96 -13.84
CA SER A 66 5.89 -12.52 -14.48
C SER A 66 5.51 -13.90 -13.92
N LYS A 67 6.51 -14.68 -13.47
CA LYS A 67 6.29 -15.98 -12.84
C LYS A 67 5.66 -15.87 -11.47
N LEU A 68 5.94 -14.78 -10.74
CA LEU A 68 5.31 -14.50 -9.45
C LEU A 68 3.84 -14.12 -9.64
N PHE A 69 3.53 -13.29 -10.65
CA PHE A 69 2.15 -12.99 -11.02
C PHE A 69 1.38 -14.23 -11.50
N GLU A 70 2.01 -15.09 -12.30
CA GLU A 70 1.41 -16.37 -12.72
C GLU A 70 1.11 -17.26 -11.51
N ALA A 71 2.05 -17.35 -10.56
CA ALA A 71 1.89 -18.13 -9.34
C ALA A 71 0.76 -17.60 -8.45
N VAL A 72 0.74 -16.29 -8.12
CA VAL A 72 -0.32 -15.73 -7.29
C VAL A 72 -1.69 -15.85 -7.96
N SER A 73 -1.76 -15.73 -9.28
CA SER A 73 -3.01 -15.93 -10.03
C SER A 73 -3.56 -17.34 -9.91
N ILE A 74 -2.69 -18.37 -9.92
CA ILE A 74 -3.11 -19.76 -9.68
C ILE A 74 -3.70 -19.88 -8.28
N LEU A 75 -3.04 -19.30 -7.28
CA LEU A 75 -3.45 -19.41 -5.89
C LEU A 75 -4.76 -18.66 -5.61
N LEU A 76 -4.88 -17.41 -6.06
CA LEU A 76 -6.10 -16.62 -5.95
C LEU A 76 -7.28 -17.32 -6.65
N ASN A 77 -7.09 -17.95 -7.81
CA ASN A 77 -8.15 -18.74 -8.44
C ASN A 77 -8.62 -19.95 -7.62
N LYS A 78 -7.79 -20.48 -6.70
CA LYS A 78 -8.21 -21.51 -5.75
C LYS A 78 -8.94 -20.90 -4.55
N LEU A 79 -8.51 -19.72 -4.12
CA LEU A 79 -9.08 -18.98 -2.99
C LEU A 79 -10.43 -18.36 -3.33
N THR A 80 -10.67 -17.87 -4.55
CA THR A 80 -11.96 -17.32 -4.99
C THR A 80 -13.11 -18.34 -4.95
N LEU A 81 -12.81 -19.64 -4.95
CA LEU A 81 -13.79 -20.72 -4.80
C LEU A 81 -14.17 -20.98 -3.33
N LEU A 82 -13.52 -20.30 -2.38
CA LEU A 82 -14.10 -20.02 -1.08
C LEU A 82 -15.22 -19.00 -1.31
N ASN A 83 -16.34 -19.47 -1.89
CA ASN A 83 -17.51 -18.63 -2.16
C ASN A 83 -18.00 -17.99 -0.83
N PHE A 84 -17.76 -16.70 -0.66
CA PHE A 84 -18.37 -15.89 0.41
C PHE A 84 -19.33 -14.81 -0.11
N GLU A 85 -19.42 -14.60 -1.42
CA GLU A 85 -20.54 -13.84 -1.99
C GLU A 85 -21.85 -14.61 -1.80
N GLN A 86 -22.80 -13.99 -1.06
CA GLN A 86 -24.12 -14.48 -0.62
C GLN A 86 -24.23 -15.14 0.76
N ARG A 87 -23.54 -14.62 1.80
CA ARG A 87 -24.00 -14.79 3.19
C ARG A 87 -24.58 -13.53 3.84
N THR A 88 -24.77 -12.45 3.09
CA THR A 88 -25.42 -11.20 3.55
C THR A 88 -26.96 -11.27 3.60
N GLY A 89 -27.57 -12.45 3.72
CA GLY A 89 -29.03 -12.60 3.66
C GLY A 89 -29.65 -13.74 4.47
N ALA A 90 -28.88 -14.49 5.26
CA ALA A 90 -29.46 -15.51 6.12
C ALA A 90 -28.67 -15.62 7.43
N ASN A 91 -29.40 -15.64 8.53
CA ASN A 91 -28.97 -16.16 9.84
C ASN A 91 -28.54 -17.62 9.71
N THR A 92 -27.40 -17.87 9.06
CA THR A 92 -26.71 -19.14 9.07
C THR A 92 -25.32 -18.87 9.63
N HIS A 93 -25.27 -18.63 10.95
CA HIS A 93 -24.18 -19.17 11.74
C HIS A 93 -24.14 -20.66 11.41
N HIS A 94 -23.31 -21.04 10.44
CA HIS A 94 -22.97 -22.44 10.32
C HIS A 94 -22.16 -22.72 11.57
N ASP A 95 -22.76 -23.47 12.49
CA ASP A 95 -22.08 -24.31 13.46
C ASP A 95 -20.99 -25.09 12.72
N VAL A 96 -19.81 -24.50 12.55
CA VAL A 96 -18.57 -25.22 12.22
C VAL A 96 -18.11 -25.85 13.53
N THR A 97 -18.97 -26.66 14.13
CA THR A 97 -18.66 -27.36 15.37
C THR A 97 -17.59 -28.40 15.07
N GLN A 98 -16.38 -28.19 15.60
CA GLN A 98 -15.33 -29.18 15.82
C GLN A 98 -15.33 -30.36 14.83
N THR A 99 -15.19 -30.09 13.54
CA THR A 99 -15.00 -31.15 12.56
C THR A 99 -13.60 -31.72 12.71
N LYS A 100 -13.48 -33.05 12.82
CA LYS A 100 -12.20 -33.74 12.67
C LYS A 100 -11.64 -33.44 11.27
N VAL A 101 -10.65 -32.56 11.21
CA VAL A 101 -9.87 -32.31 9.99
C VAL A 101 -9.07 -33.58 9.67
N SER A 102 -9.18 -34.05 8.44
CA SER A 102 -8.42 -35.22 7.97
C SER A 102 -7.13 -34.76 7.30
N PRO A 103 -6.07 -35.59 7.31
CA PRO A 103 -4.83 -35.27 6.61
C PRO A 103 -5.06 -34.90 5.15
N PHE A 104 -4.41 -33.83 4.70
CA PHE A 104 -4.46 -33.39 3.32
C PHE A 104 -3.64 -34.32 2.43
N ASN A 105 -4.14 -34.52 1.21
CA ASN A 105 -3.40 -35.21 0.17
C ASN A 105 -2.30 -34.28 -0.35
N LEU A 106 -1.05 -34.52 0.05
CA LEU A 106 0.07 -33.69 -0.36
C LEU A 106 0.57 -34.09 -1.77
N PRO A 107 0.62 -33.17 -2.74
CA PRO A 107 1.33 -33.36 -4.00
C PRO A 107 2.80 -33.75 -3.77
N GLU A 108 3.36 -34.60 -4.63
CA GLU A 108 4.76 -35.06 -4.55
C GLU A 108 5.79 -33.93 -4.31
N PRO A 109 5.70 -32.75 -4.98
CA PRO A 109 6.70 -31.69 -4.78
C PRO A 109 6.74 -31.08 -3.38
N ILE A 110 5.65 -31.16 -2.60
CA ILE A 110 5.56 -30.58 -1.25
C ILE A 110 5.57 -31.63 -0.15
N ARG A 111 5.60 -32.92 -0.50
CA ARG A 111 5.62 -34.01 0.48
C ARG A 111 7.01 -34.16 1.12
N CYS A 112 7.05 -34.49 2.40
CA CYS A 112 8.28 -34.88 3.10
C CYS A 112 8.81 -36.22 2.58
N GLN A 113 10.13 -36.33 2.33
CA GLN A 113 10.75 -37.56 1.79
C GLN A 113 10.91 -38.68 2.83
N ASN A 114 10.80 -38.39 4.13
CA ASN A 114 10.92 -39.37 5.22
C ASN A 114 9.61 -39.49 6.00
N SER A 115 8.67 -40.28 5.48
CA SER A 115 7.33 -40.49 6.03
C SER A 115 7.25 -41.59 7.11
N GLN A 116 8.24 -41.70 8.01
CA GLN A 116 8.18 -42.64 9.15
C GLN A 116 7.70 -42.01 10.46
N ASP A 117 7.63 -40.69 10.58
CA ASP A 117 7.14 -39.99 11.79
C ASP A 117 5.79 -39.28 11.57
N ASN A 118 4.89 -39.86 10.77
CA ASN A 118 3.48 -39.47 10.76
C ASN A 118 2.77 -39.99 12.02
N LEU A 119 3.17 -39.50 13.18
CA LEU A 119 2.25 -39.41 14.30
C LEU A 119 1.49 -38.11 14.09
N CYS A 120 0.22 -38.24 13.71
CA CYS A 120 -0.80 -37.28 14.12
C CYS A 120 -0.67 -37.15 15.65
N SER A 121 0.18 -36.23 16.11
CA SER A 121 0.11 -35.80 17.49
C SER A 121 -1.21 -35.05 17.59
N ASN A 122 -2.21 -35.69 18.22
CA ASN A 122 -3.26 -34.98 18.95
C ASN A 122 -2.64 -34.21 20.16
N GLY A 123 -1.48 -33.59 19.94
CA GLY A 123 -0.66 -32.93 20.93
C GLY A 123 -1.09 -31.49 21.02
N LYS A 124 -2.03 -31.23 21.94
CA LYS A 124 -2.66 -29.94 22.24
C LYS A 124 -1.71 -28.82 22.74
N ASP A 125 -0.40 -28.99 22.65
CA ASP A 125 0.57 -27.97 23.04
C ASP A 125 1.90 -28.30 22.40
N THR A 126 2.15 -27.72 21.23
CA THR A 126 3.52 -27.50 20.78
C THR A 126 3.88 -26.09 21.24
N LYS A 127 5.14 -25.78 21.55
CA LYS A 127 5.53 -24.38 21.81
C LYS A 127 5.26 -23.44 20.63
N ASP A 128 4.98 -24.02 19.46
CA ASP A 128 4.79 -23.38 18.18
C ASP A 128 3.33 -22.96 17.94
N PHE A 129 2.37 -23.74 18.46
CA PHE A 129 0.92 -23.51 18.32
C PHE A 129 0.17 -24.02 19.57
N ALA A 130 -0.71 -23.20 20.14
CA ALA A 130 -1.48 -23.50 21.35
C ALA A 130 -2.94 -23.04 21.21
N GLY A 131 -3.80 -23.44 22.16
CA GLY A 131 -5.25 -23.11 22.11
C GLY A 131 -6.07 -24.15 21.36
N ASP A 132 -7.09 -23.73 20.61
CA ASP A 132 -8.01 -24.63 19.89
C ASP A 132 -7.45 -25.14 18.53
N ILE A 133 -6.19 -25.61 18.52
CA ILE A 133 -5.59 -26.15 17.31
C ILE A 133 -6.17 -27.54 16.99
N LEU A 134 -6.83 -27.65 15.83
CA LEU A 134 -7.50 -28.88 15.39
C LEU A 134 -6.55 -29.83 14.66
N PHE A 135 -5.59 -29.30 13.90
CA PHE A 135 -4.76 -30.11 13.02
C PHE A 135 -3.43 -29.44 12.65
N ILE A 136 -2.36 -30.25 12.57
CA ILE A 136 -1.05 -29.85 12.08
C ILE A 136 -0.50 -30.95 11.17
N GLN A 137 0.02 -30.57 10.00
CA GLN A 137 0.69 -31.48 9.07
C GLN A 137 1.97 -30.89 8.51
N ASP A 138 3.05 -31.66 8.57
CA ASP A 138 4.34 -31.26 8.01
C ASP A 138 4.36 -31.41 6.48
N THR A 139 5.01 -30.44 5.84
CA THR A 139 5.37 -30.45 4.42
C THR A 139 6.83 -30.02 4.26
N ASN A 140 7.42 -30.21 3.09
CA ASN A 140 8.80 -29.77 2.85
C ASN A 140 8.95 -28.25 2.61
N ILE A 141 7.84 -27.50 2.60
CA ILE A 141 7.80 -26.04 2.45
C ILE A 141 7.28 -25.31 3.70
N GLY A 142 7.04 -26.03 4.80
CA GLY A 142 6.45 -25.49 6.03
C GLY A 142 5.23 -26.27 6.51
N LYS A 143 4.69 -25.93 7.68
CA LYS A 143 3.53 -26.62 8.24
C LYS A 143 2.22 -26.16 7.59
N ILE A 144 1.24 -27.05 7.56
CA ILE A 144 -0.18 -26.72 7.37
C ILE A 144 -0.84 -26.82 8.75
N VAL A 145 -1.50 -25.76 9.20
CA VAL A 145 -2.15 -25.67 10.51
C VAL A 145 -3.62 -25.31 10.31
N VAL A 146 -4.51 -25.96 11.07
CA VAL A 146 -5.93 -25.61 11.11
C VAL A 146 -6.34 -25.29 12.55
N GLY A 147 -6.79 -24.06 12.75
CA GLY A 147 -7.37 -23.53 13.98
C GLY A 147 -8.82 -23.95 14.18
N GLY A 148 -9.32 -23.67 15.38
CA GLY A 148 -10.63 -24.09 15.86
C GLY A 148 -11.68 -23.02 15.64
N THR A 149 -12.72 -23.02 16.48
CA THR A 149 -13.67 -21.88 16.55
C THR A 149 -13.55 -21.18 17.89
N GLY A 150 -12.37 -21.26 18.49
CA GLY A 150 -12.06 -20.76 19.81
C GLY A 150 -10.59 -20.39 19.87
N ALA A 151 -10.22 -19.61 20.88
CA ALA A 151 -8.92 -18.95 20.92
C ALA A 151 -7.72 -19.88 20.65
N SER A 152 -6.95 -19.51 19.64
CA SER A 152 -5.77 -20.14 19.09
C SER A 152 -4.60 -19.14 19.12
N TYR A 153 -3.40 -19.69 19.27
CA TYR A 153 -2.17 -18.91 19.45
C TYR A 153 -1.11 -19.45 18.50
N TYR A 154 -0.68 -18.61 17.56
CA TYR A 154 0.26 -18.96 16.50
C TYR A 154 1.63 -18.32 16.74
N TYR A 155 2.61 -19.11 17.18
CA TYR A 155 3.96 -18.63 17.50
C TYR A 155 4.99 -18.92 16.40
N ALA A 156 4.82 -20.01 15.65
CA ALA A 156 5.73 -20.39 14.57
C ALA A 156 5.13 -20.09 13.19
N ASP A 157 6.00 -19.76 12.24
CA ASP A 157 5.62 -19.56 10.85
C ASP A 157 5.14 -20.89 10.21
N ALA A 158 4.22 -20.77 9.27
CA ALA A 158 3.63 -21.90 8.54
C ALA A 158 3.51 -21.59 7.05
N ALA A 159 3.43 -22.64 6.22
CA ALA A 159 3.11 -22.49 4.81
C ALA A 159 1.62 -22.18 4.62
N VAL A 160 0.76 -22.76 5.46
CA VAL A 160 -0.68 -22.50 5.46
C VAL A 160 -1.20 -22.48 6.90
N ILE A 161 -1.93 -21.44 7.25
CA ILE A 161 -2.80 -21.35 8.42
C ILE A 161 -4.22 -21.14 7.92
N ILE A 162 -5.15 -21.93 8.44
CA ILE A 162 -6.58 -21.77 8.23
C ILE A 162 -7.22 -21.80 9.62
N ASP A 163 -7.59 -20.66 10.16
CA ASP A 163 -8.43 -20.60 11.36
C ASP A 163 -9.90 -20.68 10.96
N LEU A 164 -10.71 -21.37 11.77
CA LEU A 164 -12.15 -21.47 11.57
C LEU A 164 -12.93 -20.43 12.39
N GLY A 165 -12.23 -19.70 13.27
CA GLY A 165 -12.62 -18.48 13.93
C GLY A 165 -12.38 -18.48 15.44
N GLY A 166 -12.90 -17.46 16.12
CA GLY A 166 -12.62 -17.19 17.53
C GLY A 166 -11.68 -16.01 17.66
N ASP A 167 -11.51 -15.46 18.87
CA ASP A 167 -10.59 -14.33 19.05
C ASP A 167 -9.15 -14.86 19.23
N ASP A 168 -8.35 -14.77 18.18
CA ASP A 168 -7.07 -15.44 17.98
C ASP A 168 -5.86 -14.50 18.03
N TYR A 169 -4.68 -15.10 18.24
CA TYR A 169 -3.43 -14.36 18.45
C TYR A 169 -2.32 -14.88 17.54
N TYR A 170 -1.89 -14.03 16.61
CA TYR A 170 -0.84 -14.33 15.67
C TYR A 170 0.44 -13.60 16.05
N PHE A 171 1.38 -14.32 16.68
CA PHE A 171 2.71 -13.81 17.05
C PHE A 171 3.80 -14.16 16.02
N ASN A 172 3.43 -14.96 15.03
CA ASN A 172 4.28 -15.34 13.90
C ASN A 172 4.19 -14.31 12.77
N ASN A 173 4.61 -14.70 11.57
CA ASN A 173 4.59 -13.83 10.41
C ASN A 173 3.24 -13.72 9.69
N ALA A 174 2.19 -14.42 10.12
CA ALA A 174 0.82 -14.40 9.58
C ALA A 174 0.75 -14.33 8.04
N GLY A 175 1.12 -15.43 7.38
CA GLY A 175 0.98 -15.54 5.93
C GLY A 175 2.08 -14.84 5.13
N ALA A 176 3.19 -14.42 5.74
CA ALA A 176 4.32 -13.85 5.01
C ALA A 176 5.28 -14.93 4.48
N SER A 177 5.82 -14.71 3.29
CA SER A 177 6.84 -15.59 2.71
C SER A 177 8.24 -15.27 3.23
N ASN A 178 9.10 -16.28 3.24
CA ASN A 178 10.52 -16.15 3.53
C ASN A 178 11.34 -17.16 2.71
N LYS A 179 12.64 -17.25 2.98
CA LYS A 179 13.56 -18.12 2.22
C LYS A 179 13.21 -19.61 2.33
N ASP A 180 12.70 -20.03 3.48
CA ASP A 180 12.35 -21.42 3.77
C ASP A 180 10.89 -21.73 3.40
N VAL A 181 10.02 -20.72 3.50
CA VAL A 181 8.59 -20.76 3.16
C VAL A 181 8.31 -19.79 2.01
N PRO A 182 8.58 -20.16 0.74
CA PRO A 182 8.48 -19.25 -0.40
C PRO A 182 7.03 -18.89 -0.77
N VAL A 183 6.05 -19.64 -0.26
CA VAL A 183 4.62 -19.36 -0.38
C VAL A 183 4.02 -19.58 1.00
N SER A 184 3.43 -18.54 1.59
CA SER A 184 2.72 -18.60 2.88
C SER A 184 1.33 -17.99 2.75
N ILE A 185 0.35 -18.61 3.41
CA ILE A 185 -1.05 -18.21 3.38
C ILE A 185 -1.59 -18.29 4.80
N CYS A 186 -2.27 -17.24 5.25
CA CYS A 186 -3.05 -17.22 6.48
C CYS A 186 -4.48 -16.83 6.11
N ILE A 187 -5.45 -17.60 6.59
CA ILE A 187 -6.88 -17.37 6.37
C ILE A 187 -7.55 -17.48 7.73
N ASP A 188 -8.14 -16.39 8.21
CA ASP A 188 -9.09 -16.38 9.33
C ASP A 188 -10.51 -16.23 8.79
N PHE A 189 -11.49 -16.87 9.41
CA PHE A 189 -12.89 -16.82 8.98
C PHE A 189 -13.76 -15.91 9.84
N SER A 190 -13.41 -15.64 11.10
CA SER A 190 -14.15 -14.74 11.97
C SER A 190 -13.51 -14.63 13.35
N GLY A 191 -13.42 -13.45 13.93
CA GLY A 191 -12.83 -13.27 15.25
C GLY A 191 -12.46 -11.82 15.48
N ASN A 192 -12.27 -11.38 16.73
CA ASN A 192 -11.56 -10.12 16.95
C ASN A 192 -10.10 -10.45 17.27
N ASP A 193 -9.29 -10.45 16.24
CA ASP A 193 -7.98 -11.05 16.21
C ASP A 193 -6.86 -10.04 16.43
N VAL A 194 -5.75 -10.56 16.93
CA VAL A 194 -4.55 -9.77 17.16
C VAL A 194 -3.39 -10.36 16.40
N TYR A 195 -3.09 -9.73 15.27
CA TYR A 195 -1.89 -9.97 14.47
C TYR A 195 -0.74 -9.13 15.01
N ASN A 196 0.06 -9.67 15.93
CA ASN A 196 1.17 -8.95 16.57
C ASN A 196 2.53 -9.54 16.21
N ALA A 197 3.07 -9.09 15.08
CA ALA A 197 4.37 -9.51 14.60
C ALA A 197 5.49 -8.66 15.22
N ALA A 198 6.30 -9.28 16.09
CA ALA A 198 7.45 -8.62 16.70
C ALA A 198 8.60 -8.35 15.70
N ASN A 199 8.59 -9.00 14.53
CA ASN A 199 9.65 -8.93 13.52
C ASN A 199 9.14 -8.31 12.21
N SER A 200 10.08 -7.82 11.40
CA SER A 200 9.80 -7.38 10.03
C SER A 200 9.39 -8.54 9.12
N PHE A 201 8.78 -8.24 7.96
CA PHE A 201 8.33 -9.23 6.96
C PHE A 201 7.20 -10.13 7.47
N ALA A 202 6.05 -9.52 7.78
CA ALA A 202 4.88 -10.18 8.36
C ALA A 202 3.57 -9.76 7.70
N GLN A 203 2.46 -10.40 8.08
CA GLN A 203 1.08 -10.04 7.70
C GLN A 203 0.93 -9.95 6.18
N GLY A 204 0.99 -11.12 5.53
CA GLY A 204 0.82 -11.21 4.08
C GLY A 204 2.00 -10.69 3.25
N THR A 205 3.19 -10.48 3.82
CA THR A 205 4.33 -9.91 3.07
C THR A 205 4.95 -10.89 2.06
N GLY A 206 5.17 -10.41 0.84
CA GLY A 206 5.85 -11.12 -0.25
C GLY A 206 7.37 -10.86 -0.29
N ARG A 207 8.16 -11.57 0.53
CA ARG A 207 9.62 -11.42 0.55
C ARG A 207 10.28 -12.47 -0.35
N PHE A 208 10.58 -12.11 -1.60
CA PHE A 208 11.11 -13.02 -2.63
C PHE A 208 10.20 -14.24 -2.88
N GLY A 209 8.90 -14.09 -2.62
CA GLY A 209 7.91 -15.15 -2.62
C GLY A 209 6.50 -14.60 -2.66
N ILE A 210 5.53 -15.42 -2.25
CA ILE A 210 4.11 -15.04 -2.17
C ILE A 210 3.67 -15.10 -0.71
N GLY A 211 3.24 -13.95 -0.18
CA GLY A 211 2.57 -13.87 1.12
C GLY A 211 1.11 -13.45 0.94
N ILE A 212 0.20 -14.10 1.64
CA ILE A 212 -1.23 -13.79 1.65
C ILE A 212 -1.75 -13.90 3.07
N LEU A 213 -2.38 -12.84 3.56
CA LEU A 213 -3.23 -12.83 4.74
C LEU A 213 -4.65 -12.46 4.29
N MET A 214 -5.62 -13.28 4.65
CA MET A 214 -7.05 -13.05 4.44
C MET A 214 -7.75 -13.13 5.79
N ASP A 215 -8.33 -12.03 6.23
CA ASP A 215 -9.30 -11.99 7.32
C ASP A 215 -10.68 -11.70 6.74
N PHE A 216 -11.72 -12.25 7.33
CA PHE A 216 -13.06 -12.22 6.77
C PHE A 216 -14.10 -11.50 7.64
N ASP A 217 -13.92 -11.41 8.96
CA ASP A 217 -14.92 -10.84 9.85
C ASP A 217 -14.38 -10.54 11.26
N GLY A 218 -14.58 -9.32 11.74
CA GLY A 218 -14.43 -8.92 13.14
C GLY A 218 -13.51 -7.71 13.30
N ASN A 219 -13.34 -7.22 14.53
CA ASN A 219 -12.60 -5.97 14.75
C ASN A 219 -11.16 -6.27 15.17
N ASP A 220 -10.26 -6.17 14.20
CA ASP A 220 -8.92 -6.74 14.25
C ASP A 220 -7.83 -5.71 14.50
N LYS A 221 -6.69 -6.24 14.95
CA LYS A 221 -5.49 -5.45 15.23
C LYS A 221 -4.30 -6.00 14.48
N TYR A 222 -3.87 -5.26 13.47
CA TYR A 222 -2.68 -5.55 12.69
C TYR A 222 -1.51 -4.71 13.21
N LEU A 223 -0.68 -5.31 14.05
CA LEU A 223 0.49 -4.67 14.66
C LEU A 223 1.77 -5.24 14.05
N GLY A 224 2.37 -4.47 13.12
CA GLY A 224 3.55 -4.86 12.36
C GLY A 224 4.76 -3.95 12.56
N GLN A 225 5.94 -4.46 12.18
CA GLN A 225 7.19 -3.67 12.14
C GLN A 225 7.45 -3.13 10.73
N ASN A 226 8.66 -3.32 10.19
CA ASN A 226 8.99 -2.92 8.83
C ASN A 226 8.56 -4.01 7.85
N PHE A 227 8.18 -3.67 6.62
CA PHE A 227 7.77 -4.68 5.63
C PHE A 227 6.63 -5.56 6.15
N SER A 228 5.48 -4.95 6.45
CA SER A 228 4.29 -5.69 6.93
C SER A 228 3.05 -5.32 6.12
N GLN A 229 1.93 -6.00 6.40
CA GLN A 229 0.60 -5.60 5.92
C GLN A 229 0.54 -5.51 4.38
N GLY A 230 0.70 -6.67 3.74
CA GLY A 230 0.62 -6.77 2.28
C GLY A 230 1.77 -6.13 1.53
N SER A 231 2.93 -5.94 2.15
CA SER A 231 4.11 -5.36 1.48
C SER A 231 4.90 -6.39 0.66
N CYS A 232 5.78 -5.92 -0.22
CA CYS A 232 6.65 -6.79 -1.00
C CYS A 232 8.07 -6.25 -1.21
N LEU A 233 8.95 -7.17 -1.59
CA LEU A 233 10.29 -6.90 -2.08
C LEU A 233 10.67 -8.00 -3.08
N PHE A 234 10.37 -7.89 -4.36
CA PHE A 234 10.55 -8.97 -5.35
C PHE A 234 9.63 -10.17 -5.15
N GLY A 235 8.52 -9.97 -4.44
CA GLY A 235 7.46 -10.95 -4.25
C GLY A 235 6.10 -10.36 -4.60
N ILE A 236 5.06 -11.09 -4.23
CA ILE A 236 3.69 -10.59 -4.17
C ILE A 236 3.22 -10.69 -2.72
N GLY A 237 2.84 -9.57 -2.12
CA GLY A 237 2.28 -9.52 -0.78
C GLY A 237 0.85 -9.01 -0.80
N LEU A 238 -0.05 -9.71 -0.12
CA LEU A 238 -1.47 -9.37 -0.06
C LEU A 238 -1.94 -9.46 1.41
N LEU A 239 -2.57 -8.39 1.89
CA LEU A 239 -3.45 -8.42 3.07
C LEU A 239 -4.84 -8.06 2.58
N LEU A 240 -5.81 -8.92 2.83
CA LEU A 240 -7.20 -8.74 2.43
C LEU A 240 -8.06 -8.87 3.69
N ASP A 241 -8.69 -7.79 4.09
CA ASP A 241 -9.71 -7.74 5.13
C ASP A 241 -11.08 -7.47 4.47
N ASN A 242 -12.16 -7.90 5.11
CA ASN A 242 -13.51 -7.80 4.57
C ASN A 242 -14.50 -7.04 5.47
N ASN A 243 -14.45 -7.19 6.78
CA ASN A 243 -15.40 -6.56 7.70
C ASN A 243 -14.71 -6.35 9.05
N GLY A 244 -14.86 -5.18 9.61
CA GLY A 244 -14.42 -4.89 10.96
C GLY A 244 -14.57 -3.43 11.30
N ASP A 245 -14.15 -3.00 12.48
CA ASP A 245 -13.58 -1.66 12.63
C ASP A 245 -12.14 -1.90 13.06
N ASP A 246 -11.21 -1.74 12.12
CA ASP A 246 -9.87 -2.32 12.18
C ASP A 246 -8.77 -1.31 12.50
N PHE A 247 -7.71 -1.82 13.12
CA PHE A 247 -6.55 -1.02 13.47
C PHE A 247 -5.28 -1.56 12.84
N TYR A 248 -4.79 -0.85 11.82
CA TYR A 248 -3.54 -1.14 11.13
C TYR A 248 -2.41 -0.24 11.64
N SER A 249 -1.41 -0.82 12.29
CA SER A 249 -0.22 -0.10 12.74
C SER A 249 1.06 -0.73 12.25
N GLY A 250 1.86 0.06 11.53
CA GLY A 250 3.16 -0.35 11.03
C GLY A 250 4.25 0.69 11.33
N HIS A 251 5.52 0.28 11.22
CA HIS A 251 6.63 1.21 11.41
C HIS A 251 6.98 1.96 10.12
N VAL A 252 7.59 1.28 9.15
CA VAL A 252 7.84 1.80 7.79
C VAL A 252 7.65 0.69 6.75
N LEU A 253 7.45 1.03 5.49
CA LEU A 253 7.37 0.05 4.40
C LEU A 253 6.24 -0.97 4.67
N ASN A 254 5.03 -0.49 4.89
CA ASN A 254 3.86 -1.31 5.26
C ASN A 254 2.59 -0.84 4.56
N GLN A 255 1.50 -1.59 4.68
CA GLN A 255 0.18 -1.20 4.14
C GLN A 255 0.24 -1.07 2.61
N GLY A 256 0.51 -2.20 1.94
CA GLY A 256 0.46 -2.27 0.47
C GLY A 256 1.64 -1.66 -0.26
N VAL A 257 2.87 -1.92 0.18
CA VAL A 257 4.09 -1.39 -0.46
C VAL A 257 4.66 -2.33 -1.52
N GLY A 258 4.99 -1.80 -2.69
CA GLY A 258 5.64 -2.54 -3.77
C GLY A 258 7.08 -2.10 -4.03
N PHE A 259 8.06 -3.01 -3.96
CA PHE A 259 9.43 -2.76 -4.44
C PHE A 259 9.92 -3.93 -5.29
N PHE A 260 9.82 -3.76 -6.62
CA PHE A 260 9.82 -4.83 -7.62
C PHE A 260 8.78 -5.93 -7.31
N GLY A 261 7.72 -6.04 -8.10
CA GLY A 261 6.59 -6.92 -7.76
C GLY A 261 5.41 -6.09 -7.24
N ALA A 262 4.53 -6.70 -6.44
CA ALA A 262 3.30 -6.04 -6.01
C ALA A 262 3.03 -6.22 -4.51
N GLY A 263 2.64 -5.14 -3.84
CA GLY A 263 2.08 -5.15 -2.49
C GLY A 263 0.67 -4.57 -2.50
N LEU A 264 -0.27 -5.21 -1.81
CA LEU A 264 -1.66 -4.79 -1.71
C LEU A 264 -2.16 -4.96 -0.27
N LEU A 265 -2.78 -3.91 0.25
CA LEU A 265 -3.74 -4.00 1.34
C LEU A 265 -5.12 -3.68 0.75
N SER A 266 -6.10 -4.54 0.98
CA SER A 266 -7.50 -4.26 0.64
C SER A 266 -8.34 -4.45 1.90
N ASP A 267 -9.11 -3.43 2.26
CA ASP A 267 -10.20 -3.52 3.23
C ASP A 267 -11.52 -3.28 2.48
N LEU A 268 -12.61 -3.89 2.93
CA LEU A 268 -13.91 -3.75 2.28
C LEU A 268 -14.96 -3.05 3.12
N LYS A 269 -14.89 -3.11 4.46
CA LYS A 269 -15.89 -2.47 5.31
C LYS A 269 -15.31 -2.20 6.70
N GLY A 270 -15.46 -0.97 7.15
CA GLY A 270 -15.27 -0.67 8.55
C GLY A 270 -15.34 0.80 8.88
N ASN A 271 -14.77 1.19 10.01
CA ASN A 271 -14.25 2.55 10.19
C ASN A 271 -12.83 2.36 10.71
N ASP A 272 -11.89 2.46 9.80
CA ASP A 272 -10.59 1.86 9.93
C ASP A 272 -9.53 2.92 10.21
N VAL A 273 -8.47 2.47 10.89
CA VAL A 273 -7.38 3.35 11.29
C VAL A 273 -6.08 2.81 10.74
N TYR A 274 -5.49 3.56 9.80
CA TYR A 274 -4.23 3.26 9.16
C TYR A 274 -3.13 4.15 9.72
N PHE A 275 -2.25 3.59 10.54
CA PHE A 275 -1.17 4.33 11.20
C PHE A 275 0.22 3.84 10.76
N SER A 276 1.04 4.74 10.21
CA SER A 276 2.42 4.42 9.84
C SER A 276 3.39 5.59 10.01
N GLY A 277 4.67 5.28 10.14
CA GLY A 277 5.72 6.28 10.31
C GLY A 277 6.22 6.90 9.01
N GLN A 278 6.36 6.08 7.95
CA GLN A 278 6.87 6.49 6.63
C GLN A 278 6.72 5.35 5.60
N PHE A 279 6.66 5.66 4.31
CA PHE A 279 6.61 4.67 3.23
C PHE A 279 5.48 3.65 3.38
N ALA A 280 4.24 4.12 3.43
CA ALA A 280 3.09 3.27 3.64
C ALA A 280 1.85 3.74 2.88
N GLN A 281 0.79 2.93 2.97
CA GLN A 281 -0.52 3.25 2.40
C GLN A 281 -0.42 3.35 0.87
N GLY A 282 0.01 2.25 0.24
CA GLY A 282 0.05 2.14 -1.21
C GLY A 282 1.27 2.77 -1.90
N VAL A 283 2.49 2.54 -1.40
CA VAL A 283 3.71 3.10 -2.02
C VAL A 283 4.30 2.18 -3.09
N GLY A 284 4.56 2.74 -4.27
CA GLY A 284 5.22 2.05 -5.39
C GLY A 284 6.67 2.52 -5.62
N PHE A 285 7.64 1.69 -5.23
CA PHE A 285 9.06 1.90 -5.53
C PHE A 285 9.45 1.37 -6.92
N THR A 286 10.73 1.46 -7.31
CA THR A 286 11.24 0.96 -8.60
C THR A 286 10.65 -0.38 -9.02
N LYS A 287 10.00 -0.42 -10.19
CA LYS A 287 9.29 -1.59 -10.75
C LYS A 287 8.25 -2.24 -9.83
N GLY A 288 7.87 -1.56 -8.77
CA GLY A 288 6.87 -1.97 -7.80
C GLY A 288 5.51 -1.38 -8.13
N PHE A 289 4.48 -2.15 -7.80
CA PHE A 289 3.12 -1.69 -7.67
C PHE A 289 2.73 -1.77 -6.19
N GLY A 290 2.39 -0.64 -5.57
CA GLY A 290 1.87 -0.60 -4.21
C GLY A 290 0.45 -0.07 -4.22
N ALA A 291 -0.45 -0.71 -3.50
CA ALA A 291 -1.84 -0.29 -3.39
C ALA A 291 -2.40 -0.48 -1.98
N LEU A 292 -3.12 0.54 -1.50
CA LEU A 292 -4.10 0.42 -0.44
C LEU A 292 -5.47 0.70 -1.07
N ILE A 293 -6.44 -0.18 -0.84
CA ILE A 293 -7.80 -0.02 -1.32
C ILE A 293 -8.74 -0.20 -0.14
N ASP A 294 -9.49 0.84 0.20
CA ASP A 294 -10.62 0.78 1.12
C ASP A 294 -11.92 0.94 0.32
N ALA A 295 -12.97 0.22 0.70
CA ALA A 295 -14.23 0.22 -0.03
C ALA A 295 -15.38 0.92 0.71
N CYS A 296 -15.31 1.08 2.03
CA CYS A 296 -16.18 1.98 2.77
C CYS A 296 -15.77 2.13 4.23
N GLY A 297 -15.97 3.32 4.76
CA GLY A 297 -15.92 3.56 6.19
C GLY A 297 -16.05 5.02 6.57
N ASN A 298 -15.48 5.39 7.70
CA ASN A 298 -15.11 6.79 7.97
C ASN A 298 -13.72 6.69 8.56
N ASP A 299 -12.74 6.74 7.68
CA ASP A 299 -11.44 6.15 7.90
C ASP A 299 -10.41 7.21 8.23
N PHE A 300 -9.40 6.80 8.98
CA PHE A 300 -8.34 7.67 9.45
C PHE A 300 -6.98 7.17 8.95
N TYR A 301 -6.45 7.88 7.96
CA TYR A 301 -5.15 7.62 7.36
C TYR A 301 -4.10 8.55 7.95
N PHE A 302 -3.15 8.01 8.71
CA PHE A 302 -2.02 8.75 9.25
C PHE A 302 -0.69 8.17 8.79
N ALA A 303 0.12 9.01 8.15
CA ALA A 303 1.51 8.71 7.82
C ALA A 303 2.43 9.86 8.24
N GLY A 304 3.43 9.59 9.09
CA GLY A 304 4.43 10.58 9.49
C GLY A 304 4.77 10.56 10.98
N GLY A 305 5.07 11.73 11.55
CA GLY A 305 5.29 11.90 13.00
C GLY A 305 6.56 11.25 13.58
N LYS A 306 7.34 10.51 12.76
CA LYS A 306 8.49 9.73 13.25
C LYS A 306 9.84 10.24 12.75
N TYR A 307 9.94 10.61 11.48
CA TYR A 307 11.19 11.03 10.85
C TYR A 307 11.11 12.51 10.48
N PRO A 308 11.71 13.43 11.25
CA PRO A 308 11.66 14.86 10.94
C PRO A 308 12.24 15.17 9.57
N ASP A 309 11.61 16.09 8.84
CA ASP A 309 12.15 16.58 7.59
C ASP A 309 13.21 17.64 7.83
N PHE A 310 14.35 17.55 7.13
CA PHE A 310 15.48 18.46 7.35
C PHE A 310 15.19 19.93 7.00
N ARG A 311 14.13 20.22 6.24
CA ARG A 311 13.77 21.58 5.82
C ARG A 311 13.04 22.34 6.92
N ASP A 312 12.26 21.65 7.75
CA ASP A 312 11.60 22.20 8.93
C ASP A 312 11.50 21.14 10.06
N PRO A 313 12.64 20.77 10.68
CA PRO A 313 12.73 19.59 11.54
C PRO A 313 11.97 19.71 12.87
N GLU A 314 11.51 20.92 13.23
CA GLU A 314 10.71 21.15 14.44
C GLU A 314 9.21 21.01 14.19
N LYS A 315 8.77 21.04 12.93
CA LYS A 315 7.35 21.10 12.57
C LYS A 315 6.90 20.07 11.56
N SER A 316 7.82 19.51 10.77
CA SER A 316 7.49 18.64 9.66
C SER A 316 8.21 17.30 9.68
N PHE A 317 7.58 16.30 9.08
CA PHE A 317 8.00 14.92 8.99
C PHE A 317 8.01 14.42 7.53
N GLN A 318 8.80 13.39 7.29
CA GLN A 318 8.87 12.69 6.02
C GLN A 318 7.85 11.56 6.01
N SER A 319 6.67 11.81 5.46
CA SER A 319 5.62 10.80 5.34
C SER A 319 5.89 9.86 4.17
N MET A 320 6.13 10.39 2.96
CA MET A 320 6.46 9.58 1.78
C MET A 320 5.47 8.42 1.55
N SER A 321 4.16 8.70 1.60
CA SER A 321 3.09 7.69 1.78
C SER A 321 1.81 8.09 1.04
N GLN A 322 0.72 7.32 1.20
CA GLN A 322 -0.62 7.65 0.69
C GLN A 322 -0.64 7.74 -0.83
N GLY A 323 -0.50 6.59 -1.48
CA GLY A 323 -0.54 6.48 -2.93
C GLY A 323 0.71 7.06 -3.62
N MET A 324 1.86 7.08 -2.95
CA MET A 324 3.08 7.69 -3.50
C MET A 324 3.80 6.75 -4.46
N GLY A 325 4.21 7.27 -5.63
CA GLY A 325 5.21 6.61 -6.47
C GLY A 325 6.61 7.17 -6.18
N MET A 326 7.63 6.32 -6.00
CA MET A 326 8.98 6.78 -5.67
C MET A 326 10.11 6.06 -6.42
N GLY A 327 10.96 6.83 -7.10
CA GLY A 327 12.21 6.35 -7.70
C GLY A 327 13.46 6.66 -6.86
N ILE A 328 14.56 6.00 -7.19
CA ILE A 328 15.87 6.23 -6.58
C ILE A 328 16.54 7.38 -7.32
N ARG A 329 16.44 8.58 -6.76
CA ARG A 329 17.08 9.76 -7.33
C ARG A 329 18.61 9.73 -7.09
N PRO A 330 19.44 9.90 -8.14
CA PRO A 330 20.88 10.05 -8.01
C PRO A 330 21.20 11.44 -7.44
N GLU A 331 21.45 11.52 -6.13
CA GLU A 331 21.83 12.78 -5.46
C GLU A 331 23.34 12.89 -5.29
N GLU A 332 23.96 11.90 -4.62
CA GLU A 332 25.42 11.89 -4.36
C GLU A 332 26.22 11.12 -5.42
N THR A 333 25.54 10.28 -6.21
CA THR A 333 26.18 9.41 -7.22
C THR A 333 25.42 9.41 -8.53
N ILE A 334 25.97 8.75 -9.56
CA ILE A 334 25.28 8.58 -10.86
C ILE A 334 24.32 7.40 -10.89
N VAL A 335 24.17 6.66 -9.78
CA VAL A 335 23.35 5.44 -9.72
C VAL A 335 21.93 5.82 -9.29
N GLY A 336 20.95 5.51 -10.13
CA GLY A 336 19.54 5.76 -9.87
C GLY A 336 18.63 4.80 -10.62
N ALA A 337 17.35 4.85 -10.31
CA ALA A 337 16.33 4.04 -10.96
C ALA A 337 14.98 4.77 -10.97
N SER A 338 14.24 4.66 -12.06
CA SER A 338 12.85 5.12 -12.12
C SER A 338 11.99 4.45 -11.04
N GLY A 339 10.95 5.14 -10.60
CA GLY A 339 10.05 4.63 -9.57
C GLY A 339 9.04 3.62 -10.06
N GLY A 340 8.03 3.39 -9.23
CA GLY A 340 6.89 2.53 -9.52
C GLY A 340 5.59 3.29 -9.57
N VAL A 341 4.52 2.55 -9.30
CA VAL A 341 3.15 3.05 -9.23
C VAL A 341 2.64 2.85 -7.81
N GLY A 342 2.35 3.95 -7.12
CA GLY A 342 1.67 3.95 -5.84
C GLY A 342 0.21 4.36 -6.01
N VAL A 343 -0.68 3.70 -5.25
CA VAL A 343 -2.13 3.89 -5.33
C VAL A 343 -2.72 3.85 -3.93
N LEU A 344 -3.48 4.87 -3.57
CA LEU A 344 -4.47 4.81 -2.49
C LEU A 344 -5.83 5.04 -3.12
N ILE A 345 -6.76 4.12 -2.86
CA ILE A 345 -8.15 4.24 -3.29
C ILE A 345 -9.00 4.13 -2.04
N ASP A 346 -9.80 5.15 -1.77
CA ASP A 346 -11.00 5.05 -0.94
C ASP A 346 -12.21 5.10 -1.88
N GLN A 347 -13.34 4.55 -1.44
CA GLN A 347 -14.56 4.54 -2.21
C GLN A 347 -15.71 5.31 -1.55
N LYS A 348 -15.79 5.31 -0.22
CA LYS A 348 -16.93 5.85 0.52
C LYS A 348 -16.54 6.16 1.95
N GLY A 349 -16.78 7.39 2.38
CA GLY A 349 -16.76 7.67 3.80
C GLY A 349 -16.89 9.12 4.17
N ASN A 350 -16.33 9.50 5.30
CA ASN A 350 -15.98 10.88 5.58
C ASN A 350 -14.60 10.81 6.21
N ASP A 351 -13.60 10.88 5.36
CA ASP A 351 -12.29 10.33 5.62
C ASP A 351 -11.29 11.42 5.96
N GLN A 352 -10.24 11.03 6.66
CA GLN A 352 -9.22 11.94 7.13
C GLN A 352 -7.84 11.46 6.72
N TYR A 353 -7.22 12.22 5.82
CA TYR A 353 -5.88 11.97 5.32
C TYR A 353 -4.89 12.91 5.98
N HIS A 354 -4.09 12.37 6.90
CA HIS A 354 -3.02 13.07 7.58
C HIS A 354 -1.68 12.59 7.04
N GLY A 355 -1.08 13.41 6.20
CA GLY A 355 0.29 13.26 5.75
C GLY A 355 1.06 14.56 5.98
N ASP A 356 2.36 14.54 5.74
CA ASP A 356 3.19 15.73 5.86
C ASP A 356 3.94 15.94 4.54
N TYR A 357 5.23 15.60 4.47
CA TYR A 357 5.98 15.76 3.22
C TYR A 357 5.87 14.51 2.35
N PHE A 358 5.64 14.74 1.05
CA PHE A 358 5.54 13.70 0.02
C PHE A 358 4.39 12.72 0.28
N SER A 359 3.15 13.20 0.29
CA SER A 359 1.97 12.36 0.54
C SER A 359 0.82 12.64 -0.40
N GLN A 360 -0.23 11.83 -0.34
CA GLN A 360 -1.53 12.06 -0.99
C GLN A 360 -1.38 12.14 -2.52
N GLY A 361 -1.10 11.01 -3.14
CA GLY A 361 -0.98 10.88 -4.60
C GLY A 361 0.29 11.53 -5.17
N ASN A 362 1.35 11.68 -4.38
CA ASN A 362 2.60 12.30 -4.83
C ASN A 362 3.40 11.38 -5.77
N GLY A 363 3.94 11.96 -6.85
CA GLY A 363 5.00 11.34 -7.65
C GLY A 363 6.38 11.94 -7.32
N TYR A 364 7.37 11.09 -7.04
CA TYR A 364 8.78 11.48 -6.92
C TYR A 364 9.72 10.62 -7.79
N TYR A 365 10.43 11.28 -8.70
CA TYR A 365 11.48 10.71 -9.56
C TYR A 365 11.02 9.57 -10.51
N PHE A 366 10.55 9.95 -11.71
CA PHE A 366 10.10 9.03 -12.77
C PHE A 366 9.12 7.95 -12.27
N SER A 367 8.13 8.36 -11.48
CA SER A 367 7.13 7.50 -10.87
C SER A 367 5.73 8.03 -11.14
N LEU A 368 4.72 7.23 -10.74
CA LEU A 368 3.32 7.63 -10.72
C LEU A 368 2.79 7.46 -9.28
N GLY A 369 2.25 8.52 -8.70
CA GLY A 369 1.44 8.46 -7.49
C GLY A 369 -0.02 8.80 -7.79
N LEU A 370 -0.93 8.11 -7.11
CA LEU A 370 -2.38 8.28 -7.22
C LEU A 370 -3.02 8.17 -5.84
N LEU A 371 -3.80 9.18 -5.45
CA LEU A 371 -4.84 9.06 -4.44
C LEU A 371 -6.17 9.28 -5.16
N HIS A 372 -7.12 8.37 -4.98
CA HIS A 372 -8.47 8.49 -5.48
C HIS A 372 -9.45 8.31 -4.33
N ASP A 373 -10.32 9.29 -4.14
CA ASP A 373 -11.50 9.20 -3.27
C ASP A 373 -12.75 9.38 -4.15
N ASN A 374 -13.86 8.74 -3.78
CA ASN A 374 -15.04 8.64 -4.63
C ASN A 374 -16.32 9.20 -4.00
N GLU A 375 -16.50 9.14 -2.70
CA GLU A 375 -17.71 9.63 -2.03
C GLU A 375 -17.34 10.06 -0.60
N GLY A 376 -17.58 11.31 -0.23
CA GLY A 376 -17.46 11.64 1.18
C GLY A 376 -17.58 13.10 1.55
N THR A 377 -16.95 13.48 2.65
CA THR A 377 -16.76 14.88 3.07
C THR A 377 -15.47 14.84 3.85
N ASP A 378 -14.40 14.96 3.10
CA ASP A 378 -13.10 14.44 3.46
C ASP A 378 -12.15 15.58 3.76
N LYS A 379 -11.11 15.24 4.51
CA LYS A 379 -10.13 16.21 4.98
C LYS A 379 -8.73 15.74 4.66
N TYR A 380 -8.07 16.51 3.82
CA TYR A 380 -6.70 16.29 3.38
C TYR A 380 -5.79 17.28 4.07
N TYR A 381 -5.03 16.81 5.06
CA TYR A 381 -4.01 17.57 5.75
C TYR A 381 -2.63 17.15 5.28
N ALA A 382 -1.85 18.13 4.78
CA ALA A 382 -0.51 17.89 4.28
C ALA A 382 0.49 19.00 4.66
N GLY A 383 1.77 18.68 4.52
CA GLY A 383 2.87 19.64 4.67
C GLY A 383 3.23 20.29 3.34
N ARG A 384 3.98 19.54 2.54
CA ARG A 384 4.63 20.01 1.32
C ARG A 384 4.83 18.85 0.34
N TYR A 385 4.87 19.14 -0.96
CA TYR A 385 5.09 18.10 -1.98
C TYR A 385 3.99 17.03 -1.93
N ALA A 386 2.75 17.43 -1.69
CA ALA A 386 1.63 16.53 -1.46
C ALA A 386 0.45 16.82 -2.40
N GLN A 387 -0.68 16.15 -2.22
CA GLN A 387 -1.96 16.47 -2.87
C GLN A 387 -1.83 16.49 -4.40
N GLY A 388 -1.39 15.36 -4.94
CA GLY A 388 -1.22 15.17 -6.38
C GLY A 388 0.00 15.88 -6.97
N ALA A 389 0.95 16.35 -6.16
CA ALA A 389 2.16 16.97 -6.68
C ALA A 389 3.06 15.98 -7.45
N GLY A 390 3.59 16.39 -8.61
CA GLY A 390 4.56 15.63 -9.40
C GLY A 390 5.94 16.27 -9.38
N ILE A 391 6.95 15.52 -8.92
CA ILE A 391 8.29 16.03 -8.62
C ILE A 391 9.38 15.23 -9.38
N HIS A 392 10.32 15.92 -10.02
CA HIS A 392 11.46 15.31 -10.73
C HIS A 392 11.03 14.34 -11.84
N SER A 393 10.31 14.86 -12.84
CA SER A 393 9.77 14.07 -13.97
C SER A 393 8.80 12.95 -13.57
N ALA A 394 8.22 13.01 -12.37
CA ALA A 394 7.16 12.12 -11.92
C ALA A 394 5.77 12.75 -12.13
N ILE A 395 4.75 11.91 -12.05
CA ILE A 395 3.34 12.29 -12.13
C ILE A 395 2.70 12.05 -10.76
N GLY A 396 2.04 13.07 -10.23
CA GLY A 396 1.14 12.94 -9.09
C GLY A 396 -0.30 13.23 -9.50
N LEU A 397 -1.24 12.53 -8.87
CA LEU A 397 -2.68 12.73 -9.06
C LEU A 397 -3.39 12.52 -7.73
N LEU A 398 -4.16 13.52 -7.32
CA LEU A 398 -5.24 13.39 -6.36
C LEU A 398 -6.55 13.61 -7.13
N GLU A 399 -7.43 12.62 -7.09
CA GLU A 399 -8.76 12.67 -7.70
C GLU A 399 -9.82 12.47 -6.61
N GLU A 400 -10.74 13.40 -6.45
CA GLU A 400 -11.91 13.33 -5.57
C GLU A 400 -13.16 13.43 -6.47
N LYS A 401 -14.20 12.61 -6.23
CA LYS A 401 -15.41 12.58 -7.07
C LYS A 401 -16.60 13.33 -6.52
N SER A 402 -16.84 13.32 -5.21
CA SER A 402 -17.91 14.10 -4.60
C SER A 402 -17.72 14.28 -3.09
N GLY A 403 -18.00 15.48 -2.61
CA GLY A 403 -18.14 15.75 -1.19
C GLY A 403 -18.25 17.23 -0.90
N ASP A 404 -18.17 17.65 0.37
CA ASP A 404 -17.84 19.05 0.68
C ASP A 404 -16.43 19.03 1.33
N ASP A 405 -15.39 19.01 0.51
CA ASP A 405 -14.04 18.60 0.88
C ASP A 405 -13.16 19.74 1.38
N THR A 406 -12.15 19.40 2.17
CA THR A 406 -11.14 20.37 2.63
C THR A 406 -9.72 19.90 2.33
N TYR A 407 -9.01 20.68 1.54
CA TYR A 407 -7.61 20.48 1.20
C TYR A 407 -6.75 21.52 1.91
N GLU A 408 -5.97 21.10 2.89
CA GLU A 408 -5.12 21.98 3.68
C GLU A 408 -3.65 21.57 3.56
N CYS A 409 -2.80 22.50 3.13
CA CYS A 409 -1.35 22.34 3.17
C CYS A 409 -0.67 23.48 3.93
N SER A 410 0.23 23.12 4.86
CA SER A 410 0.96 24.11 5.67
C SER A 410 2.09 24.80 4.90
N PHE A 411 2.49 24.28 3.73
CA PHE A 411 3.49 24.88 2.86
C PHE A 411 3.20 24.64 1.37
N GLY A 412 4.10 25.09 0.51
CA GLY A 412 3.94 25.18 -0.95
C GLY A 412 4.16 23.87 -1.72
N VAL A 413 4.01 23.94 -3.04
CA VAL A 413 4.31 22.80 -3.95
C VAL A 413 3.44 21.57 -3.66
N SER A 414 2.16 21.77 -3.36
CA SER A 414 1.23 20.67 -3.05
C SER A 414 0.13 20.58 -4.11
N GLN A 415 -1.08 21.04 -3.80
CA GLN A 415 -2.32 21.03 -4.60
C GLN A 415 -2.13 21.06 -6.13
N GLY A 416 -1.96 19.89 -6.73
CA GLY A 416 -1.80 19.74 -8.18
C GLY A 416 -0.54 20.42 -8.75
N CYS A 417 0.53 20.52 -7.99
CA CYS A 417 1.76 21.20 -8.41
C CYS A 417 2.69 20.33 -9.25
N GLY A 418 3.16 20.85 -10.38
CA GLY A 418 4.29 20.27 -11.12
C GLY A 418 5.60 20.96 -10.79
N HIS A 419 6.62 20.20 -10.37
CA HIS A 419 7.94 20.74 -10.04
C HIS A 419 9.09 19.96 -10.71
N ASP A 420 10.07 20.68 -11.26
CA ASP A 420 11.28 20.11 -11.89
C ASP A 420 10.91 19.07 -12.95
N THR A 421 10.25 19.53 -14.01
CA THR A 421 9.66 18.71 -15.10
C THR A 421 8.58 17.71 -14.68
N GLY A 422 8.20 17.67 -13.40
CA GLY A 422 7.09 16.85 -12.92
C GLY A 422 5.72 17.42 -13.30
N ILE A 423 4.71 16.57 -13.21
CA ILE A 423 3.32 16.88 -13.58
C ILE A 423 2.43 16.58 -12.38
N GLY A 424 1.73 17.60 -11.88
CA GLY A 424 0.78 17.44 -10.78
C GLY A 424 -0.65 17.70 -11.19
N PHE A 425 -1.56 16.91 -10.62
CA PHE A 425 -3.00 17.04 -10.80
C PHE A 425 -3.70 16.94 -9.44
N LEU A 426 -4.53 17.93 -9.14
CA LEU A 426 -5.61 17.80 -8.16
C LEU A 426 -6.90 18.03 -8.94
N VAL A 427 -7.79 17.04 -8.93
CA VAL A 427 -9.06 17.08 -9.66
C VAL A 427 -10.19 16.73 -8.72
N ASP A 428 -11.07 17.70 -8.48
CA ASP A 428 -12.31 17.56 -7.73
C ASP A 428 -13.50 17.69 -8.70
N TYR A 429 -14.52 16.84 -8.56
CA TYR A 429 -15.62 16.73 -9.53
C TYR A 429 -16.97 17.28 -9.05
N SER A 430 -17.16 17.51 -7.75
CA SER A 430 -18.35 18.18 -7.23
C SER A 430 -18.25 18.42 -5.73
N GLY A 431 -18.69 19.59 -5.28
CA GLY A 431 -18.78 19.85 -3.86
C GLY A 431 -19.02 21.28 -3.50
N ASN A 432 -18.70 21.67 -2.27
CA ASN A 432 -18.44 23.07 -1.93
C ASN A 432 -17.12 23.07 -1.17
N ASP A 433 -16.04 23.20 -1.92
CA ASP A 433 -14.73 22.71 -1.50
C ASP A 433 -13.83 23.84 -1.01
N ALA A 434 -12.94 23.51 -0.09
CA ALA A 434 -12.05 24.46 0.55
C ALA A 434 -10.58 24.12 0.29
N TYR A 435 -9.94 24.90 -0.58
CA TYR A 435 -8.51 24.80 -0.89
C TYR A 435 -7.70 25.83 -0.12
N ARG A 436 -6.86 25.35 0.80
CA ARG A 436 -6.06 26.20 1.69
C ARG A 436 -4.58 25.87 1.59
N SER A 437 -3.78 26.90 1.35
CA SER A 437 -2.32 26.82 1.37
C SER A 437 -1.72 28.05 2.01
N GLU A 438 -0.72 27.90 2.88
CA GLU A 438 0.00 29.07 3.42
C GLU A 438 0.95 29.71 2.41
N THR A 439 1.24 29.05 1.28
CA THR A 439 2.13 29.58 0.23
C THR A 439 1.65 29.18 -1.18
N SER A 440 2.43 29.43 -2.23
CA SER A 440 2.02 29.11 -3.61
C SER A 440 1.95 27.59 -3.87
N SER A 441 0.75 27.08 -4.17
CA SER A 441 0.49 25.64 -4.36
C SER A 441 -0.52 25.32 -5.47
N GLN A 442 -1.55 26.14 -5.65
CA GLN A 442 -2.77 25.77 -6.38
C GLN A 442 -2.58 25.69 -7.89
N GLY A 443 -2.36 24.48 -8.40
CA GLY A 443 -2.17 24.21 -9.82
C GLY A 443 -0.92 24.91 -10.37
N ILE A 444 0.14 25.04 -9.58
CA ILE A 444 1.32 25.82 -9.93
C ILE A 444 2.36 25.01 -10.74
N GLY A 445 2.92 25.61 -11.79
CA GLY A 445 4.04 25.09 -12.57
C GLY A 445 5.39 25.68 -12.14
N LEU A 446 6.26 24.88 -11.54
CA LEU A 446 7.58 25.29 -11.04
C LEU A 446 8.71 24.54 -11.76
N GLU A 447 9.83 25.23 -12.03
CA GLU A 447 11.02 24.62 -12.64
C GLU A 447 10.70 23.71 -13.84
N LYS A 448 9.96 24.23 -14.84
CA LYS A 448 9.51 23.50 -16.06
C LYS A 448 8.40 22.46 -15.84
N GLY A 449 7.82 22.41 -14.64
CA GLY A 449 6.70 21.51 -14.33
C GLY A 449 5.37 21.98 -14.93
N LEU A 450 4.41 21.05 -14.95
CA LEU A 450 3.00 21.29 -15.29
C LEU A 450 2.16 21.04 -14.04
N GLY A 451 1.50 22.09 -13.52
CA GLY A 451 0.55 21.98 -12.43
C GLY A 451 -0.88 22.22 -12.91
N VAL A 452 -1.82 21.42 -12.40
CA VAL A 452 -3.25 21.55 -12.66
C VAL A 452 -4.02 21.33 -11.37
N LEU A 453 -4.78 22.34 -10.98
CA LEU A 453 -5.90 22.20 -10.05
C LEU A 453 -7.18 22.40 -10.87
N ALA A 454 -8.07 21.43 -10.83
CA ALA A 454 -9.35 21.48 -11.51
C ALA A 454 -10.46 21.13 -10.54
N ASP A 455 -11.43 22.02 -10.41
CA ASP A 455 -12.65 21.85 -9.64
C ASP A 455 -13.84 21.94 -10.61
N PHE A 456 -14.84 21.08 -10.41
CA PHE A 456 -16.06 21.07 -11.18
C PHE A 456 -17.28 21.11 -10.25
N CYS A 457 -18.13 22.12 -10.44
CA CYS A 457 -19.41 22.26 -9.73
C CYS A 457 -19.26 22.48 -8.21
N GLY A 458 -19.49 23.70 -7.77
CA GLY A 458 -19.58 23.98 -6.34
C GLY A 458 -19.75 25.44 -6.06
N ASP A 459 -19.79 25.84 -4.80
CA ASP A 459 -19.46 27.22 -4.42
C ASP A 459 -18.17 27.15 -3.58
N ASP A 460 -17.02 27.37 -4.21
CA ASP A 460 -15.73 26.92 -3.70
C ASP A 460 -14.87 28.06 -3.11
N SER A 461 -13.87 27.69 -2.30
CA SER A 461 -12.98 28.64 -1.67
C SER A 461 -11.50 28.32 -1.88
N TYR A 462 -10.84 29.20 -2.63
CA TYR A 462 -9.40 29.18 -2.89
C TYR A 462 -8.70 30.22 -2.04
N ARG A 463 -7.92 29.75 -1.07
CA ARG A 463 -7.15 30.60 -0.17
C ARG A 463 -5.67 30.23 -0.19
N ALA A 464 -4.87 31.10 -0.76
CA ALA A 464 -3.42 30.99 -0.75
C ALA A 464 -2.73 32.37 -0.69
N ASN A 465 -1.40 32.41 -0.61
CA ASN A 465 -0.65 33.66 -0.80
C ASN A 465 -0.70 34.14 -2.26
N ASP A 466 -0.26 35.39 -2.49
CA ASP A 466 -0.08 35.97 -3.81
C ASP A 466 0.65 35.00 -4.77
N ASN A 467 0.20 34.96 -6.03
CA ASN A 467 0.79 34.13 -7.09
C ASN A 467 0.72 32.61 -6.84
N SER A 468 -0.38 32.12 -6.27
CA SER A 468 -0.66 30.68 -6.13
C SER A 468 -1.52 30.14 -7.28
N GLU A 469 -2.71 30.73 -7.45
CA GLU A 469 -3.79 30.24 -8.31
C GLU A 469 -3.42 30.21 -9.81
N GLY A 470 -3.16 28.99 -10.32
CA GLY A 470 -2.85 28.75 -11.73
C GLY A 470 -1.61 29.50 -12.19
N PHE A 471 -0.60 29.61 -11.31
CA PHE A 471 0.60 30.40 -11.55
C PHE A 471 1.75 29.56 -12.11
N SER A 472 2.77 30.22 -12.68
CA SER A 472 4.02 29.57 -13.07
C SER A 472 5.21 30.47 -12.79
N SER A 473 6.35 29.90 -12.42
CA SER A 473 7.61 30.65 -12.30
C SER A 473 8.60 30.21 -13.39
N PRO A 474 9.35 31.14 -14.02
CA PRO A 474 10.47 30.77 -14.87
C PRO A 474 11.44 29.85 -14.13
N SER A 475 12.05 28.91 -14.86
CA SER A 475 13.12 28.10 -14.27
C SER A 475 14.30 28.98 -13.88
N LYS A 476 14.98 28.61 -12.79
CA LYS A 476 16.18 29.33 -12.33
C LYS A 476 17.40 29.10 -13.20
N THR A 477 17.39 28.03 -14.00
CA THR A 477 18.59 27.55 -14.72
C THR A 477 18.49 27.67 -16.23
N GLU A 478 17.27 27.76 -16.78
CA GLU A 478 17.01 27.71 -18.21
C GLU A 478 15.91 28.70 -18.59
N ASP A 479 15.94 29.21 -19.83
CA ASP A 479 14.90 30.10 -20.38
C ASP A 479 13.64 29.30 -20.79
N ILE A 480 13.11 28.50 -19.85
CA ILE A 480 11.89 27.70 -19.99
C ILE A 480 10.97 28.04 -18.82
N ILE A 481 9.68 28.16 -19.12
CA ILE A 481 8.64 28.44 -18.15
C ILE A 481 7.76 27.20 -18.02
N GLY A 482 7.38 26.86 -16.78
CA GLY A 482 6.39 25.81 -16.52
C GLY A 482 4.98 26.24 -16.94
N ILE A 483 4.01 25.38 -16.72
CA ILE A 483 2.59 25.68 -16.96
C ILE A 483 1.83 25.44 -15.67
N GLY A 484 1.04 26.41 -15.25
CA GLY A 484 0.17 26.29 -14.10
C GLY A 484 -1.25 26.59 -14.52
N MET A 485 -2.19 25.79 -14.06
CA MET A 485 -3.60 25.89 -14.40
C MET A 485 -4.44 25.77 -13.14
N LEU A 486 -5.30 26.76 -12.93
CA LEU A 486 -6.47 26.61 -12.07
C LEU A 486 -7.71 26.65 -12.96
N ILE A 487 -8.52 25.60 -12.87
CA ILE A 487 -9.78 25.47 -13.59
C ILE A 487 -10.86 25.34 -12.53
N ASP A 488 -11.76 26.31 -12.52
CA ASP A 488 -12.97 26.33 -11.72
C ASP A 488 -14.13 26.43 -12.72
N ASN A 489 -14.97 25.38 -12.78
CA ASN A 489 -16.00 25.28 -13.80
C ASN A 489 -17.35 24.86 -13.19
N GLN A 490 -18.24 25.83 -13.15
CA GLN A 490 -19.53 25.90 -12.47
C GLN A 490 -19.42 26.26 -11.00
N GLY A 491 -20.26 27.23 -10.63
CA GLY A 491 -20.41 27.75 -9.29
C GLY A 491 -21.06 29.12 -9.40
N ASN A 492 -21.64 29.63 -8.32
CA ASN A 492 -22.21 30.98 -8.34
C ASN A 492 -21.54 31.91 -7.32
N ARG A 493 -20.76 31.38 -6.38
CA ARG A 493 -20.24 32.14 -5.23
C ARG A 493 -18.83 31.75 -4.84
N ASP A 494 -18.00 31.45 -5.85
CA ASP A 494 -16.61 31.06 -5.64
C ASP A 494 -15.79 32.23 -5.11
N THR A 495 -14.85 31.92 -4.22
CA THR A 495 -13.98 32.89 -3.57
C THR A 495 -12.52 32.60 -3.87
N PHE A 496 -11.80 33.61 -4.36
CA PHE A 496 -10.38 33.55 -4.69
C PHE A 496 -9.61 34.53 -3.81
N HIS A 497 -8.30 34.36 -3.71
CA HIS A 497 -7.43 35.29 -3.00
C HIS A 497 -7.48 36.69 -3.61
N ASP A 498 -7.40 36.76 -4.95
CA ASP A 498 -7.64 37.99 -5.69
C ASP A 498 -9.12 38.08 -6.12
N THR A 499 -9.69 39.29 -6.21
CA THR A 499 -11.05 39.45 -6.73
C THR A 499 -11.08 39.16 -8.24
N LEU A 500 -11.69 38.05 -8.64
CA LEU A 500 -11.87 37.64 -10.03
C LEU A 500 -13.31 37.87 -10.49
N GLN A 501 -13.51 38.08 -11.79
CA GLN A 501 -14.84 38.16 -12.39
C GLN A 501 -15.32 36.76 -12.78
N GLU A 502 -16.62 36.50 -12.68
CA GLU A 502 -17.25 35.31 -13.28
C GLU A 502 -17.01 35.27 -14.80
N ASN A 503 -16.94 34.06 -15.38
CA ASN A 503 -16.68 33.84 -16.81
C ASN A 503 -15.34 34.43 -17.29
N LEU A 504 -14.32 34.40 -16.42
CA LEU A 504 -12.99 34.89 -16.71
C LEU A 504 -12.09 33.78 -17.25
N LEU A 505 -11.45 34.06 -18.37
CA LEU A 505 -10.29 33.32 -18.86
C LEU A 505 -9.07 34.25 -18.83
N LEU A 506 -8.17 34.01 -17.87
CA LEU A 506 -6.98 34.82 -17.65
C LEU A 506 -5.73 34.06 -18.09
N TYR A 507 -5.01 34.64 -19.05
CA TYR A 507 -3.67 34.20 -19.45
C TYR A 507 -2.63 35.10 -18.80
N ARG A 508 -1.72 34.51 -18.02
CA ARG A 508 -0.62 35.24 -17.39
C ARG A 508 0.64 35.11 -18.25
N ALA A 509 1.42 36.19 -18.38
CA ALA A 509 2.62 36.24 -19.21
C ALA A 509 3.72 35.24 -18.77
N ASN A 510 3.64 34.73 -17.55
CA ASN A 510 4.50 33.71 -16.97
C ASN A 510 4.00 32.27 -17.20
N GLY A 511 3.09 32.02 -18.15
CA GLY A 511 2.61 30.67 -18.45
C GLY A 511 1.48 30.16 -17.55
N GLY A 512 0.92 31.02 -16.70
CA GLY A 512 -0.25 30.69 -15.89
C GLY A 512 -1.57 30.81 -16.65
N LEU A 513 -2.51 29.93 -16.33
CA LEU A 513 -3.88 29.92 -16.84
C LEU A 513 -4.86 29.86 -15.66
N LEU A 514 -5.82 30.76 -15.64
CA LEU A 514 -6.96 30.68 -14.73
C LEU A 514 -8.25 30.72 -15.54
N LEU A 515 -9.12 29.74 -15.31
CA LEU A 515 -10.48 29.69 -15.81
C LEU A 515 -11.43 29.68 -14.60
N ASN A 516 -12.35 30.63 -14.54
CA ASN A 516 -13.51 30.64 -13.65
C ASN A 516 -14.74 30.79 -14.54
N LYS A 517 -15.71 29.88 -14.45
CA LYS A 517 -16.87 29.86 -15.35
C LYS A 517 -18.19 29.55 -14.67
#